data_AF-A0AAN6IF54-F1
#
_entry.id   AF-A0AAN6IF54-F1
#
_cell.length_a   1.000
_cell.length_b   1.000
_cell.length_c   1.000
_cell.angle_alpha   90.00
_cell.angle_beta   90.00
_cell.angle_gamma   90.00
#
_symmetry.space_group_name_H-M   'P 1'
#
loop_
_entity.id
_entity.type
_entity.pdbx_description
1 polymer ?
#
loop_
_entity_poly.entity_id
_entity_poly.type
_entity_poly.pdbx_seq_one_letter_code
_entity_poly.pdbx_strand_id
1 'polypeptide(L)'
;METQHRVGLNTMGVAGVLRRSSTVNFLDNGGSSGESSRRTSVVAESPSSRRPSLGGLSLRLSSRSKKSNATRDLDASAGIAAQRLGEAFFSLPEEIIIQVLCHLSLPDIFALRRTSRTVYSFLQANACPISRSLLQQCAYEHTPYTIEMNDPEVQAEYTYDYISTLYPQPLPSSSMDYLLQMLKRQNQIDKMLAVTMQFVQMRIYMIPGSPRFEDFRPYKTKLTRRMHLAAWTMYHFLEKYRDMLVHEHPKHRQQRQPVSSDQEPGHEDRNVLSCPSCAELVKSLLSTYPGTELIPAYHFYDLCRQHLRSLSRAPTYAGTIERRLRGWSRKSPTDTDLAQYVIFGGIPELSKLSMLKGSYSSRIELVGAFNDKVSSAPTTKRVTVATSAYSSLAESSAVSPASFYELTSALQPPLASVSYDSLAAVPDLEHFIIDSDEWVTTMFELVKPEDQIVSAFGFVQNILAGKKEPDPPSRRADDRRDNQRIEDGDFDFLAPVKDF
;
A
#
# COMPACT_ATOMS: atom_id res chain seq x y z
N MET A 1 59.06 -29.33 -34.97
CA MET A 1 60.28 -28.72 -34.41
C MET A 1 59.82 -27.52 -33.59
N GLU A 2 59.44 -27.69 -32.31
CA GLU A 2 60.35 -27.77 -31.14
C GLU A 2 61.25 -26.52 -31.05
N THR A 3 61.36 -25.76 -29.95
CA THR A 3 61.04 -26.00 -28.53
C THR A 3 61.26 -24.70 -27.71
N GLN A 4 60.59 -24.61 -26.54
CA GLN A 4 61.09 -24.09 -25.23
C GLN A 4 61.38 -22.57 -25.04
N HIS A 5 61.28 -21.94 -23.85
CA HIS A 5 60.61 -22.13 -22.54
C HIS A 5 61.08 -20.97 -21.62
N ARG A 6 60.19 -20.41 -20.77
CA ARG A 6 60.40 -19.85 -19.39
C ARG A 6 59.29 -18.82 -19.11
N VAL A 7 58.27 -19.06 -18.28
CA VAL A 7 58.18 -19.39 -16.83
C VAL A 7 58.65 -18.25 -15.91
N GLY A 8 57.70 -17.75 -15.12
CA GLY A 8 57.88 -16.89 -13.96
C GLY A 8 56.55 -16.67 -13.21
N LEU A 9 56.05 -17.73 -12.55
CA LEU A 9 55.07 -17.67 -11.47
C LEU A 9 55.79 -17.25 -10.18
N ASN A 10 55.16 -16.41 -9.35
CA ASN A 10 55.38 -16.46 -7.90
C ASN A 10 54.07 -16.17 -7.16
N THR A 11 53.59 -17.21 -6.49
CA THR A 11 52.54 -17.27 -5.47
C THR A 11 53.17 -17.19 -4.07
N MET A 12 52.31 -16.94 -3.07
CA MET A 12 52.49 -17.03 -1.61
C MET A 12 53.13 -15.80 -0.94
N GLY A 13 52.68 -15.34 0.22
CA GLY A 13 51.73 -15.94 1.14
C GLY A 13 51.42 -15.02 2.32
N VAL A 14 50.37 -15.43 3.02
CA VAL A 14 49.78 -14.90 4.24
C VAL A 14 50.77 -14.77 5.39
N ALA A 15 50.69 -13.66 6.14
CA ALA A 15 50.99 -13.63 7.57
C ALA A 15 50.05 -12.63 8.26
N GLY A 16 49.16 -13.16 9.10
CA GLY A 16 48.36 -12.35 10.02
C GLY A 16 49.17 -11.93 11.24
N VAL A 17 48.84 -10.76 11.80
CA VAL A 17 49.20 -10.41 13.17
C VAL A 17 48.01 -9.70 13.83
N LEU A 18 47.51 -10.34 14.87
CA LEU A 18 46.57 -9.86 15.89
C LEU A 18 47.18 -8.74 16.75
N ARG A 19 46.28 -7.94 17.37
CA ARG A 19 46.39 -7.02 18.53
C ARG A 19 46.16 -5.56 18.12
N ARG A 20 45.35 -4.74 18.81
CA ARG A 20 44.96 -4.74 20.23
C ARG A 20 43.64 -4.01 20.44
N SER A 21 42.92 -4.47 21.45
CA SER A 21 41.73 -3.90 22.08
C SER A 21 42.00 -2.56 22.77
N SER A 22 40.96 -1.73 22.92
CA SER A 22 40.89 -0.67 23.92
C SER A 22 39.55 -0.73 24.63
N THR A 23 39.63 -1.15 25.88
CA THR A 23 38.61 -1.19 26.92
C THR A 23 38.31 0.21 27.46
N VAL A 24 37.05 0.47 27.82
CA VAL A 24 36.72 1.38 28.93
C VAL A 24 35.82 0.60 29.89
N ASN A 25 36.35 0.37 31.09
CA ASN A 25 35.69 -0.24 32.23
C ASN A 25 34.77 0.78 32.91
N PHE A 26 33.66 0.30 33.47
CA PHE A 26 33.16 0.79 34.76
C PHE A 26 32.75 -0.42 35.62
N LEU A 27 33.35 -0.45 36.81
CA LEU A 27 33.18 -1.39 37.93
C LEU A 27 31.73 -1.38 38.45
N ASP A 28 31.06 -2.45 38.88
CA ASP A 28 31.34 -3.61 39.77
C ASP A 28 30.73 -3.44 41.17
N ASN A 29 30.43 -4.57 41.82
CA ASN A 29 29.65 -4.89 43.03
C ASN A 29 28.21 -5.34 42.73
N GLY A 30 27.80 -6.60 42.91
CA GLY A 30 28.24 -7.67 43.81
C GLY A 30 26.97 -8.16 44.53
N GLY A 31 26.68 -9.43 44.82
CA GLY A 31 27.28 -10.73 44.61
C GLY A 31 26.37 -11.76 45.31
N SER A 32 26.71 -13.05 45.18
CA SER A 32 26.41 -14.15 46.12
C SER A 32 25.42 -15.26 45.67
N SER A 33 26.03 -16.44 45.50
CA SER A 33 25.58 -17.81 45.87
C SER A 33 24.45 -18.46 45.07
N GLY A 34 24.49 -19.72 44.65
CA GLY A 34 25.41 -20.84 44.85
C GLY A 34 24.75 -22.10 44.27
N GLU A 35 25.53 -23.00 43.68
CA GLU A 35 25.12 -24.28 43.09
C GLU A 35 24.30 -25.19 44.03
N SER A 36 23.29 -25.90 43.50
CA SER A 36 23.17 -27.34 43.72
C SER A 36 22.16 -28.00 42.78
N SER A 37 22.54 -29.19 42.34
CA SER A 37 21.84 -30.11 41.44
C SER A 37 21.03 -31.14 42.23
N ARG A 38 19.82 -31.48 41.76
CA ARG A 38 19.29 -32.85 41.50
C ARG A 38 17.76 -32.96 41.65
N ARG A 39 17.20 -33.64 40.65
CA ARG A 39 15.96 -34.46 40.57
C ARG A 39 14.69 -33.87 39.94
N THR A 40 14.07 -34.82 39.25
CA THR A 40 12.94 -34.87 38.31
C THR A 40 11.58 -35.08 38.98
N SER A 41 10.53 -34.41 38.45
CA SER A 41 9.13 -34.87 38.32
C SER A 41 8.29 -33.69 37.79
N VAL A 42 7.72 -33.73 36.57
CA VAL A 42 6.37 -34.24 36.18
C VAL A 42 5.22 -33.30 36.61
N VAL A 43 4.45 -32.85 35.59
CA VAL A 43 3.15 -32.12 35.55
C VAL A 43 3.15 -30.61 35.82
N ALA A 44 2.87 -29.81 34.77
CA ALA A 44 1.60 -29.07 34.63
C ALA A 44 1.69 -28.06 33.47
N GLU A 45 0.73 -28.16 32.56
CA GLU A 45 0.45 -27.23 31.46
C GLU A 45 0.27 -25.80 31.97
N SER A 46 0.89 -24.83 31.28
CA SER A 46 0.54 -23.41 31.40
C SER A 46 0.14 -22.89 30.02
N PRO A 47 -1.11 -22.42 29.82
CA PRO A 47 -1.56 -21.93 28.53
C PRO A 47 -1.06 -20.51 28.27
N SER A 48 -0.65 -20.32 27.02
CA SER A 48 -0.21 -19.08 26.40
C SER A 48 -1.23 -17.94 26.54
N SER A 49 -0.69 -16.80 27.00
CA SER A 49 -1.24 -15.45 26.97
C SER A 49 -2.08 -15.13 25.72
N ARG A 50 -3.38 -14.89 25.94
CA ARG A 50 -4.31 -14.33 24.95
C ARG A 50 -4.18 -12.80 24.92
N ARG A 51 -4.25 -12.25 23.71
CA ARG A 51 -4.31 -10.82 23.35
C ARG A 51 -5.17 -9.98 24.30
N PRO A 52 -4.74 -8.76 24.68
CA PRO A 52 -5.62 -7.81 25.35
C PRO A 52 -6.64 -7.25 24.35
N SER A 53 -7.92 -7.36 24.71
CA SER A 53 -9.05 -6.75 24.01
C SER A 53 -9.07 -5.23 24.23
N LEU A 54 -9.40 -4.49 23.16
CA LEU A 54 -9.59 -3.04 23.12
C LEU A 54 -10.90 -2.60 23.81
N GLY A 55 -11.12 -3.04 25.05
CA GLY A 55 -12.34 -2.75 25.82
C GLY A 55 -12.09 -2.04 27.16
N GLY A 56 -10.94 -1.37 27.34
CA GLY A 56 -10.46 -0.97 28.67
C GLY A 56 -9.87 0.43 28.80
N LEU A 57 -10.10 1.35 27.86
CA LEU A 57 -9.71 2.75 28.05
C LEU A 57 -10.89 3.56 28.59
N SER A 58 -11.36 3.17 29.78
CA SER A 58 -12.03 4.13 30.65
C SER A 58 -10.92 4.94 31.32
N LEU A 59 -10.77 6.19 30.88
CA LEU A 59 -9.90 7.19 31.50
C LEU A 59 -10.24 7.27 32.99
N ARG A 60 -9.48 6.56 33.83
CA ARG A 60 -9.43 6.77 35.27
C ARG A 60 -8.71 8.10 35.53
N LEU A 61 -9.42 9.20 35.34
CA LEU A 61 -9.14 10.44 36.05
C LEU A 61 -9.79 10.36 37.44
N SER A 62 -9.31 9.43 38.28
CA SER A 62 -9.61 9.45 39.71
C SER A 62 -8.65 10.41 40.40
N SER A 63 -8.88 11.72 40.17
CA SER A 63 -8.39 12.77 41.06
C SER A 63 -9.21 12.69 42.34
N ARG A 64 -8.57 12.22 43.40
CA ARG A 64 -9.08 12.23 44.77
C ARG A 64 -9.10 13.69 45.24
N SER A 65 -10.20 14.40 45.01
CA SER A 65 -10.45 15.72 45.60
C SER A 65 -11.90 15.81 46.09
N LYS A 66 -12.06 16.06 47.39
CA LYS A 66 -13.33 16.36 48.04
C LYS A 66 -13.81 17.75 47.61
N LYS A 67 -14.45 17.86 46.45
CA LYS A 67 -15.22 19.05 46.02
C LYS A 67 -16.33 18.65 45.04
N SER A 68 -17.33 17.92 45.53
CA SER A 68 -18.28 17.16 44.69
C SER A 68 -19.61 17.85 44.36
N ASN A 69 -19.82 19.11 44.74
CA ASN A 69 -21.07 19.82 44.42
C ASN A 69 -20.91 20.82 43.26
N ALA A 70 -19.76 21.48 43.12
CA ALA A 70 -19.55 22.47 42.06
C ALA A 70 -19.41 21.86 40.65
N THR A 71 -18.95 20.62 40.52
CA THR A 71 -18.81 19.94 39.21
C THR A 71 -20.13 19.44 38.66
N ARG A 72 -21.08 19.02 39.51
CA ARG A 72 -22.42 18.57 39.08
C ARG A 72 -23.25 19.71 38.45
N ASP A 73 -23.18 20.92 39.01
CA ASP A 73 -23.90 22.07 38.49
C ASP A 73 -23.30 22.59 37.17
N LEU A 74 -21.97 22.48 37.01
CA LEU A 74 -21.27 22.80 35.76
C LEU A 74 -21.58 21.79 34.64
N ASP A 75 -21.64 20.49 34.96
CA ASP A 75 -22.00 19.46 33.98
C ASP A 75 -23.48 19.56 33.55
N ALA A 76 -24.37 19.91 34.48
CA ALA A 76 -25.79 20.13 34.18
C ALA A 76 -26.02 21.37 33.31
N SER A 77 -25.33 22.48 33.61
CA SER A 77 -25.42 23.70 32.79
C SER A 77 -24.80 23.54 31.40
N ALA A 78 -23.68 22.81 31.29
CA ALA A 78 -23.10 22.44 30.00
C ALA A 78 -24.04 21.56 29.16
N GLY A 79 -24.74 20.62 29.80
CA GLY A 79 -25.75 19.79 29.14
C GLY A 79 -26.92 20.60 28.59
N ILE A 80 -27.46 21.54 29.37
CA ILE A 80 -28.55 22.44 28.92
C ILE A 80 -28.07 23.36 27.78
N ALA A 81 -26.85 23.89 27.87
CA ALA A 81 -26.28 24.72 26.82
C ALA A 81 -26.07 23.92 25.51
N ALA A 82 -25.56 22.69 25.59
CA ALA A 82 -25.40 21.81 24.44
C ALA A 82 -26.74 21.44 23.80
N GLN A 83 -27.78 21.22 24.60
CA GLN A 83 -29.13 20.97 24.10
C GLN A 83 -29.67 22.19 23.34
N ARG A 84 -29.59 23.39 23.93
CA ARG A 84 -30.03 24.64 23.26
C ARG A 84 -29.25 24.91 21.97
N LEU A 85 -27.95 24.64 21.97
CA LEU A 85 -27.12 24.74 20.77
C LEU A 85 -27.57 23.75 19.71
N GLY A 86 -27.85 22.50 20.08
CA GLY A 86 -28.38 21.48 19.17
C GLY A 86 -29.73 21.88 18.58
N GLU A 87 -30.65 22.36 19.41
CA GLU A 87 -31.96 22.88 18.97
C GLU A 87 -31.81 24.07 18.02
N ALA A 88 -30.93 25.02 18.34
CA ALA A 88 -30.62 26.15 17.45
C ALA A 88 -30.00 25.69 16.13
N PHE A 89 -29.05 24.75 16.17
CA PHE A 89 -28.39 24.21 14.99
C PHE A 89 -29.36 23.49 14.05
N PHE A 90 -30.22 22.62 14.59
CA PHE A 90 -31.25 21.91 13.83
C PHE A 90 -32.45 22.78 13.43
N SER A 91 -32.54 24.02 13.92
CA SER A 91 -33.53 25.00 13.47
C SER A 91 -33.09 25.75 12.20
N LEU A 92 -31.82 25.62 11.80
CA LEU A 92 -31.28 26.22 10.58
C LEU A 92 -31.82 25.49 9.34
N PRO A 93 -31.86 26.16 8.17
CA PRO A 93 -32.10 25.49 6.89
C PRO A 93 -31.07 24.37 6.64
N GLU A 94 -31.51 23.28 6.01
CA GLU A 94 -30.70 22.08 5.77
C GLU A 94 -29.40 22.40 5.03
N GLU A 95 -29.43 23.33 4.08
CA GLU A 95 -28.27 23.78 3.30
C GLU A 95 -27.17 24.38 4.18
N ILE A 96 -27.57 25.18 5.19
CA ILE A 96 -26.65 25.81 6.13
C ILE A 96 -26.04 24.77 7.06
N ILE A 97 -26.85 23.82 7.52
CA ILE A 97 -26.38 22.69 8.34
C ILE A 97 -25.32 21.90 7.56
N ILE A 98 -25.60 21.56 6.29
CA ILE A 98 -24.65 20.85 5.43
C ILE A 98 -23.36 21.65 5.25
N GLN A 99 -23.45 22.95 4.98
CA GLN A 99 -22.27 23.81 4.81
C GLN A 99 -21.41 23.83 6.08
N VAL A 100 -22.00 23.97 7.26
CA VAL A 100 -21.27 23.90 8.54
C VAL A 100 -20.57 22.54 8.69
N LEU A 101 -21.29 21.44 8.40
CA LEU A 101 -20.71 20.09 8.47
C LEU A 101 -19.58 19.88 7.47
N CYS A 102 -19.65 20.48 6.28
CA CYS A 102 -18.60 20.39 5.27
C CYS A 102 -17.28 21.04 5.69
N HIS A 103 -17.29 21.95 6.66
CA HIS A 103 -16.10 22.59 7.23
C HIS A 103 -15.54 21.89 8.49
N LEU A 104 -16.18 20.82 8.95
CA LEU A 104 -15.69 20.06 10.10
C LEU A 104 -14.60 19.08 9.70
N SER A 105 -13.71 18.76 10.65
CA SER A 105 -12.69 17.75 10.44
C SER A 105 -13.28 16.34 10.43
N LEU A 106 -12.56 15.39 9.83
CA LEU A 106 -12.91 13.97 9.85
C LEU A 106 -13.22 13.42 11.26
N PRO A 107 -12.37 13.67 12.29
CA PRO A 107 -12.67 13.27 13.67
C PRO A 107 -14.00 13.81 14.19
N ASP A 108 -14.30 15.08 13.90
CA ASP A 108 -15.50 15.74 14.40
C ASP A 108 -16.76 15.14 13.77
N ILE A 109 -16.75 14.88 12.47
CA ILE A 109 -17.87 14.22 11.78
C ILE A 109 -18.12 12.82 12.35
N PHE A 110 -17.07 12.04 12.62
CA PHE A 110 -17.23 10.73 13.24
C PHE A 110 -17.65 10.81 14.72
N ALA A 111 -17.26 11.85 15.44
CA ALA A 111 -17.75 12.11 16.79
C ALA A 111 -19.24 12.48 16.77
N LEU A 112 -19.67 13.36 15.85
CA LEU A 112 -21.06 13.76 15.66
C LEU A 112 -21.96 12.56 15.35
N ARG A 113 -21.47 11.60 14.55
CA ARG A 113 -22.19 10.34 14.27
C ARG A 113 -22.61 9.59 15.54
N ARG A 114 -21.94 9.82 16.68
CA ARG A 114 -22.17 9.13 17.96
C ARG A 114 -23.02 9.92 18.95
N THR A 115 -23.40 11.16 18.65
CA THR A 115 -24.09 12.04 19.62
C THR A 115 -25.59 11.77 19.71
N SER A 116 -26.27 11.56 18.58
CA SER A 116 -27.71 11.24 18.54
C SER A 116 -28.12 10.48 17.28
N ARG A 117 -29.29 9.81 17.32
CA ARG A 117 -29.87 9.14 16.14
C ARG A 117 -30.27 10.12 15.05
N THR A 118 -30.76 11.30 15.41
CA THR A 118 -31.14 12.34 14.46
C THR A 118 -29.93 12.87 13.70
N VAL A 119 -28.83 13.19 14.40
CA VAL A 119 -27.56 13.60 13.78
C VAL A 119 -27.05 12.49 12.85
N TYR A 120 -27.06 11.24 13.31
CA TYR A 120 -26.67 10.09 12.49
C TYR A 120 -27.48 10.01 11.18
N SER A 121 -28.81 10.04 11.27
CA SER A 121 -29.67 9.95 10.08
C SER A 121 -29.48 11.13 9.14
N PHE A 122 -29.29 12.34 9.68
CA PHE A 122 -28.98 13.53 8.89
C PHE A 122 -27.65 13.39 8.13
N LEU A 123 -26.60 12.90 8.80
CA LEU A 123 -25.30 12.64 8.15
C LEU A 123 -25.41 11.59 7.04
N GLN A 124 -26.25 10.56 7.20
CA GLN A 124 -26.44 9.54 6.16
C GLN A 124 -27.23 10.09 4.97
N ALA A 125 -28.30 10.86 5.22
CA ALA A 125 -29.10 11.49 4.16
C ALA A 125 -28.25 12.46 3.32
N ASN A 126 -27.33 13.16 3.97
CA ASN A 126 -26.43 14.13 3.35
C ASN A 126 -25.00 13.61 3.15
N ALA A 127 -24.83 12.28 3.08
CA ALA A 127 -23.51 11.66 2.96
C ALA A 127 -22.78 12.10 1.69
N CYS A 128 -23.52 12.38 0.61
CA CYS A 128 -22.96 12.78 -0.69
C CYS A 128 -22.09 14.06 -0.61
N PRO A 129 -22.66 15.25 -0.29
CA PRO A 129 -21.90 16.50 -0.22
C PRO A 129 -20.86 16.49 0.91
N ILE A 130 -21.15 15.86 2.05
CA ILE A 130 -20.23 15.76 3.19
C ILE A 130 -18.98 14.97 2.80
N SER A 131 -19.15 13.80 2.17
CA SER A 131 -18.02 12.96 1.74
C SER A 131 -17.15 13.69 0.71
N ARG A 132 -17.77 14.41 -0.23
CA ARG A 132 -17.07 15.21 -1.24
C ARG A 132 -16.16 16.25 -0.58
N SER A 133 -16.71 17.08 0.30
CA SER A 133 -15.95 18.13 1.00
C SER A 133 -14.80 17.56 1.83
N LEU A 134 -15.05 16.49 2.59
CA LEU A 134 -14.04 15.87 3.45
C LEU A 134 -12.89 15.25 2.64
N LEU A 135 -13.19 14.60 1.51
CA LEU A 135 -12.16 14.05 0.63
C LEU A 135 -11.36 15.14 -0.07
N GLN A 136 -11.99 16.25 -0.43
CA GLN A 136 -11.29 17.42 -0.94
C GLN A 136 -10.32 17.97 0.12
N GLN A 137 -10.76 18.18 1.36
CA GLN A 137 -9.88 18.57 2.47
C GLN A 137 -8.73 17.60 2.68
N CYS A 138 -8.97 16.29 2.59
CA CYS A 138 -7.91 15.28 2.66
C CYS A 138 -6.87 15.48 1.54
N ALA A 139 -7.29 15.75 0.30
CA ALA A 139 -6.36 16.01 -0.81
C ALA A 139 -5.46 17.23 -0.54
N TYR A 140 -6.02 18.30 0.05
CA TYR A 140 -5.26 19.46 0.49
C TYR A 140 -4.23 19.11 1.58
N GLU A 141 -4.62 18.34 2.59
CA GLU A 141 -3.71 17.91 3.66
C GLU A 141 -2.54 17.06 3.14
N HIS A 142 -2.78 16.23 2.11
CA HIS A 142 -1.77 15.38 1.49
C HIS A 142 -0.95 16.09 0.39
N THR A 143 -1.31 17.34 0.04
CA THR A 143 -0.60 18.20 -0.91
C THR A 143 0.10 19.35 -0.17
N PRO A 144 1.23 19.09 0.51
CA PRO A 144 1.90 20.08 1.33
C PRO A 144 2.57 21.20 0.51
N TYR A 145 2.35 22.44 0.96
CA TYR A 145 2.98 23.66 0.47
C TYR A 145 4.52 23.57 0.44
N THR A 146 5.14 23.91 -0.69
CA THR A 146 6.59 24.14 -0.78
C THR A 146 6.90 25.35 -1.66
N ILE A 147 8.03 26.01 -1.38
CA ILE A 147 8.54 27.16 -2.13
C ILE A 147 8.77 26.83 -3.62
N GLU A 148 9.00 25.55 -3.95
CA GLU A 148 9.16 25.05 -5.33
C GLU A 148 7.82 24.89 -6.09
N MET A 149 6.67 25.04 -5.44
CA MET A 149 5.36 24.84 -6.06
C MET A 149 4.73 26.18 -6.38
N ASN A 150 4.49 26.42 -7.68
CA ASN A 150 3.90 27.65 -8.17
C ASN A 150 2.44 27.84 -7.70
N ASP A 151 1.70 26.74 -7.47
CA ASP A 151 0.34 26.78 -6.90
C ASP A 151 -0.06 25.48 -6.17
N PRO A 152 -0.20 25.48 -4.83
CA PRO A 152 -0.63 24.31 -4.04
C PRO A 152 -2.12 23.98 -4.21
N GLU A 153 -2.97 24.95 -4.53
CA GLU A 153 -4.42 24.75 -4.62
C GLU A 153 -4.77 23.95 -5.87
N VAL A 154 -4.15 24.31 -7.00
CA VAL A 154 -4.31 23.60 -8.27
C VAL A 154 -3.88 22.13 -8.16
N GLN A 155 -2.79 21.84 -7.44
CA GLN A 155 -2.34 20.45 -7.29
C GLN A 155 -3.24 19.63 -6.35
N ALA A 156 -3.79 20.25 -5.30
CA ALA A 156 -4.74 19.59 -4.41
C ALA A 156 -6.06 19.30 -5.14
N GLU A 157 -6.52 20.23 -5.99
CA GLU A 157 -7.68 20.04 -6.86
C GLU A 157 -7.44 18.91 -7.87
N TYR A 158 -6.30 18.92 -8.58
CA TYR A 158 -5.91 17.83 -9.48
C TYR A 158 -5.89 16.47 -8.77
N THR A 159 -5.31 16.42 -7.56
CA THR A 159 -5.26 15.20 -6.73
C THR A 159 -6.67 14.70 -6.40
N TYR A 160 -7.54 15.60 -5.97
CA TYR A 160 -8.93 15.27 -5.66
C TYR A 160 -9.67 14.75 -6.89
N ASP A 161 -9.60 15.47 -8.01
CA ASP A 161 -10.28 15.13 -9.27
C ASP A 161 -9.78 13.79 -9.81
N TYR A 162 -8.48 13.56 -9.77
CA TYR A 162 -7.88 12.29 -10.18
C TYR A 162 -8.38 11.13 -9.34
N ILE A 163 -8.32 11.24 -8.01
CA ILE A 163 -8.82 10.21 -7.09
C ILE A 163 -10.32 9.97 -7.29
N SER A 164 -11.10 11.04 -7.54
CA SER A 164 -12.53 10.94 -7.81
C SER A 164 -12.84 10.23 -9.14
N THR A 165 -11.93 10.34 -10.13
CA THR A 165 -12.01 9.63 -11.40
C THR A 165 -11.72 8.13 -11.23
N LEU A 166 -10.73 7.78 -10.42
CA LEU A 166 -10.42 6.38 -10.08
C LEU A 166 -11.56 5.71 -9.29
N TYR A 167 -12.14 6.45 -8.35
CA TYR A 167 -13.17 5.96 -7.44
C TYR A 167 -14.38 6.91 -7.41
N PRO A 168 -15.24 6.85 -8.44
CA PRO A 168 -16.41 7.72 -8.50
C PRO A 168 -17.36 7.45 -7.35
N GLN A 169 -17.90 8.52 -6.79
CA GLN A 169 -18.90 8.44 -5.73
C GLN A 169 -20.21 7.82 -6.28
N PRO A 170 -20.77 6.78 -5.65
CA PRO A 170 -22.00 6.18 -6.11
C PRO A 170 -23.16 7.17 -5.99
N LEU A 171 -24.05 7.18 -6.99
CA LEU A 171 -25.26 7.99 -7.02
C LEU A 171 -26.47 7.05 -7.05
N PRO A 172 -27.36 7.07 -6.03
CA PRO A 172 -27.33 7.90 -4.82
C PRO A 172 -26.38 7.39 -3.73
N SER A 173 -25.66 8.30 -3.05
CA SER A 173 -24.82 7.99 -1.87
C SER A 173 -25.67 8.11 -0.61
N SER A 174 -26.38 7.03 -0.25
CA SER A 174 -27.25 6.97 0.93
C SER A 174 -26.51 6.65 2.23
N SER A 175 -25.20 6.39 2.16
CA SER A 175 -24.37 6.07 3.32
C SER A 175 -22.99 6.72 3.27
N MET A 176 -22.36 6.85 4.45
CA MET A 176 -20.97 7.27 4.63
C MET A 176 -19.95 6.17 4.26
N ASP A 177 -20.40 5.07 3.66
CA ASP A 177 -19.54 3.91 3.38
C ASP A 177 -18.51 4.24 2.30
N TYR A 178 -18.88 5.05 1.30
CA TYR A 178 -17.95 5.56 0.30
C TYR A 178 -16.79 6.33 0.95
N LEU A 179 -17.08 7.27 1.85
CA LEU A 179 -16.05 8.00 2.59
C LEU A 179 -15.14 7.04 3.37
N LEU A 180 -15.73 6.11 4.12
CA LEU A 180 -14.95 5.14 4.92
C LEU A 180 -14.05 4.27 4.04
N GLN A 181 -14.52 3.86 2.87
CA GLN A 181 -13.74 3.13 1.89
C GLN A 181 -12.56 3.95 1.38
N MET A 182 -12.79 5.21 0.99
CA MET A 182 -11.75 6.11 0.51
C MET A 182 -10.68 6.40 1.56
N LEU A 183 -11.08 6.68 2.81
CA LEU A 183 -10.15 6.88 3.93
C LEU A 183 -9.32 5.62 4.23
N LYS A 184 -9.92 4.43 4.08
CA LYS A 184 -9.18 3.19 4.25
C LYS A 184 -8.12 3.01 3.15
N ARG A 185 -8.47 3.29 1.89
CA ARG A 185 -7.52 3.24 0.75
C ARG A 185 -6.37 4.23 0.97
N GLN A 186 -6.68 5.47 1.35
CA GLN A 186 -5.68 6.50 1.68
C GLN A 186 -4.69 5.98 2.74
N ASN A 187 -5.20 5.47 3.88
CA ASN A 187 -4.35 4.92 4.93
C ASN A 187 -3.50 3.70 4.50
N GLN A 188 -3.97 2.90 3.54
CA GLN A 188 -3.20 1.77 2.98
C GLN A 188 -2.09 2.28 2.06
N ILE A 189 -2.37 3.31 1.27
CA ILE A 189 -1.40 4.00 0.43
C ILE A 189 -0.32 4.67 1.28
N ASP A 190 -0.70 5.39 2.33
CA ASP A 190 0.26 6.04 3.24
C ASP A 190 1.21 5.05 3.90
N LYS A 191 0.68 3.89 4.33
CA LYS A 191 1.50 2.80 4.86
C LYS A 191 2.48 2.27 3.82
N MET A 192 2.01 2.04 2.59
CA MET A 192 2.84 1.54 1.52
C MET A 192 3.94 2.53 1.14
N LEU A 193 3.60 3.80 0.97
CA LEU A 193 4.56 4.87 0.74
C LEU A 193 5.58 4.92 1.88
N ALA A 194 5.14 4.88 3.13
CA ALA A 194 6.04 4.93 4.28
C ALA A 194 7.06 3.77 4.30
N VAL A 195 6.66 2.54 3.94
CA VAL A 195 7.57 1.39 3.88
C VAL A 195 8.46 1.42 2.63
N THR A 196 7.92 1.77 1.47
CA THR A 196 8.69 1.90 0.22
C THR A 196 9.73 3.00 0.34
N MET A 197 9.40 4.14 0.94
CA MET A 197 10.37 5.22 1.16
C MET A 197 11.47 4.84 2.16
N GLN A 198 11.16 4.02 3.18
CA GLN A 198 12.18 3.47 4.08
C GLN A 198 13.11 2.51 3.34
N PHE A 199 12.57 1.67 2.45
CA PHE A 199 13.35 0.79 1.60
C PHE A 199 14.26 1.56 0.63
N VAL A 200 13.72 2.60 -0.03
CA VAL A 200 14.49 3.47 -0.93
C VAL A 200 15.60 4.17 -0.17
N GLN A 201 15.30 4.75 1.00
CA GLN A 201 16.31 5.38 1.86
C GLN A 201 17.44 4.39 2.17
N MET A 202 17.11 3.19 2.66
CA MET A 202 18.10 2.15 2.94
C MET A 202 18.95 1.82 1.71
N ARG A 203 18.31 1.66 0.54
CA ARG A 203 19.01 1.32 -0.71
C ARG A 203 19.93 2.42 -1.19
N ILE A 204 19.50 3.68 -1.15
CA ILE A 204 20.35 4.83 -1.51
C ILE A 204 21.63 4.82 -0.68
N TYR A 205 21.55 4.70 0.65
CA TYR A 205 22.75 4.63 1.49
C TYR A 205 23.65 3.41 1.24
N MET A 206 23.16 2.38 0.57
CA MET A 206 23.94 1.21 0.15
C MET A 206 24.58 1.34 -1.23
N ILE A 207 24.19 2.32 -2.06
CA ILE A 207 24.76 2.55 -3.39
C ILE A 207 26.09 3.30 -3.25
N PRO A 208 27.23 2.71 -3.68
CA PRO A 208 28.51 3.40 -3.70
C PRO A 208 28.44 4.65 -4.59
N GLY A 209 28.96 5.79 -4.11
CA GLY A 209 28.96 7.05 -4.86
C GLY A 209 27.71 7.91 -4.70
N SER A 210 26.61 7.37 -4.15
CA SER A 210 25.43 8.19 -3.84
C SER A 210 25.72 9.22 -2.73
N PRO A 211 25.14 10.44 -2.80
CA PRO A 211 25.30 11.43 -1.74
C PRO A 211 24.75 10.89 -0.42
N ARG A 212 25.58 10.90 0.61
CA ARG A 212 25.13 10.62 1.98
C ARG A 212 24.48 11.87 2.52
N PHE A 213 23.16 11.87 2.55
CA PHE A 213 22.40 12.99 3.10
C PHE A 213 22.54 13.06 4.61
N GLU A 214 22.89 14.24 5.14
CA GLU A 214 22.89 14.53 6.58
C GLU A 214 21.47 14.42 7.17
N ASP A 215 20.47 14.89 6.42
CA ASP A 215 19.05 14.72 6.72
C ASP A 215 18.28 14.26 5.47
N PHE A 216 17.78 13.03 5.49
CA PHE A 216 16.98 12.48 4.39
C PHE A 216 15.51 12.90 4.44
N ARG A 217 15.02 13.53 5.52
CA ARG A 217 13.61 13.92 5.68
C ARG A 217 13.05 14.81 4.54
N PRO A 218 13.75 15.87 4.06
CA PRO A 218 13.23 16.68 2.95
C PRO A 218 13.09 15.86 1.66
N TYR A 219 14.09 15.03 1.34
CA TYR A 219 14.11 14.15 0.17
C TYR A 219 13.01 13.08 0.24
N LYS A 220 12.84 12.46 1.41
CA LYS A 220 11.77 11.52 1.68
C LYS A 220 10.40 12.14 1.48
N THR A 221 10.23 13.38 1.93
CA THR A 221 8.99 14.14 1.76
C THR A 221 8.73 14.43 0.29
N LYS A 222 9.74 14.90 -0.47
CA LYS A 222 9.65 15.13 -1.92
C LYS A 222 9.29 13.87 -2.68
N LEU A 223 9.95 12.75 -2.38
CA LEU A 223 9.69 11.46 -3.02
C LEU A 223 8.30 10.90 -2.67
N THR A 224 7.88 11.00 -1.40
CA THR A 224 6.53 10.59 -0.97
C THR A 224 5.45 11.33 -1.77
N ARG A 225 5.59 12.65 -1.93
CA ARG A 225 4.62 13.47 -2.69
C ARG A 225 4.56 13.04 -4.15
N ARG A 226 5.72 12.93 -4.81
CA ARG A 226 5.81 12.54 -6.23
C ARG A 226 5.31 11.13 -6.51
N MET A 227 5.30 10.25 -5.49
CA MET A 227 4.82 8.89 -5.60
C MET A 227 3.38 8.70 -5.08
N HIS A 228 2.72 9.75 -4.58
CA HIS A 228 1.40 9.60 -3.94
C HIS A 228 0.33 9.20 -4.95
N LEU A 229 0.20 9.95 -6.05
CA LEU A 229 -0.71 9.62 -7.14
C LEU A 229 -0.33 8.31 -7.84
N ALA A 230 0.97 8.06 -8.04
CA ALA A 230 1.49 6.78 -8.51
C ALA A 230 1.00 5.58 -7.66
N ALA A 231 1.00 5.75 -6.33
CA ALA A 231 0.51 4.74 -5.42
C ALA A 231 -1.02 4.56 -5.48
N TRP A 232 -1.79 5.64 -5.69
CA TRP A 232 -3.23 5.57 -5.98
C TRP A 232 -3.52 4.82 -7.28
N THR A 233 -2.81 5.15 -8.36
CA THR A 233 -2.91 4.48 -9.67
C THR A 233 -2.63 2.98 -9.54
N MET A 234 -1.54 2.61 -8.87
CA MET A 234 -1.17 1.21 -8.69
C MET A 234 -2.15 0.48 -7.76
N TYR A 235 -2.63 1.13 -6.71
CA TYR A 235 -3.67 0.58 -5.84
C TYR A 235 -4.94 0.26 -6.66
N HIS A 236 -5.42 1.20 -7.47
CA HIS A 236 -6.59 1.02 -8.34
C HIS A 236 -6.36 -0.06 -9.41
N PHE A 237 -5.20 -0.07 -10.06
CA PHE A 237 -4.84 -1.09 -11.04
C PHE A 237 -4.90 -2.50 -10.44
N LEU A 238 -4.32 -2.71 -9.26
CA LEU A 238 -4.33 -4.01 -8.59
C LEU A 238 -5.76 -4.44 -8.20
N GLU A 239 -6.62 -3.52 -7.77
CA GLU A 239 -8.03 -3.82 -7.51
C GLU A 239 -8.77 -4.25 -8.77
N LYS A 240 -8.66 -3.48 -9.86
CA LYS A 240 -9.35 -3.78 -11.13
C LYS A 240 -8.82 -5.02 -11.82
N TYR A 241 -7.50 -5.23 -11.81
CA TYR A 241 -6.89 -6.43 -12.35
C TYR A 241 -7.38 -7.69 -11.61
N ARG A 242 -7.46 -7.62 -10.28
CA ARG A 242 -8.00 -8.70 -9.45
C ARG A 242 -9.48 -8.96 -9.75
N ASP A 243 -10.29 -7.92 -9.87
CA ASP A 243 -11.72 -8.07 -10.18
C ASP A 243 -11.92 -8.72 -11.54
N MET A 244 -11.15 -8.30 -12.55
CA MET A 244 -11.10 -8.93 -13.88
C MET A 244 -10.73 -10.41 -13.78
N LEU A 245 -9.68 -10.75 -13.04
CA LEU A 245 -9.19 -12.14 -12.90
C LEU A 245 -10.18 -13.06 -12.17
N VAL A 246 -10.91 -12.51 -11.19
CA VAL A 246 -11.85 -13.28 -10.37
C VAL A 246 -13.21 -13.40 -11.02
N HIS A 247 -13.71 -12.34 -11.66
CA HIS A 247 -15.09 -12.27 -12.13
C HIS A 247 -15.24 -12.37 -13.65
N GLU A 248 -14.30 -11.88 -14.44
CA GLU A 248 -14.41 -11.86 -15.91
C GLU A 248 -13.63 -12.99 -16.59
N HIS A 249 -12.39 -13.24 -16.18
CA HIS A 249 -11.54 -14.28 -16.79
C HIS A 249 -12.19 -15.68 -16.85
N PRO A 250 -12.88 -16.19 -15.80
CA PRO A 250 -13.54 -17.49 -15.87
C PRO A 250 -14.61 -17.57 -16.97
N LYS A 251 -15.27 -16.46 -17.31
CA LYS A 251 -16.29 -16.40 -18.36
C LYS A 251 -15.67 -16.57 -19.76
N HIS A 252 -14.52 -15.93 -20.00
CA HIS A 252 -13.79 -16.03 -21.27
C HIS A 252 -13.31 -17.46 -21.56
N ARG A 253 -12.90 -18.19 -20.52
CA ARG A 253 -12.46 -19.58 -20.67
C ARG A 253 -13.59 -20.53 -21.02
N GLN A 254 -14.75 -20.36 -20.39
CA GLN A 254 -15.94 -21.20 -20.63
C GLN A 254 -16.49 -21.02 -22.06
N GLN A 255 -16.29 -19.84 -22.66
CA GLN A 255 -16.64 -19.60 -24.07
C GLN A 255 -15.68 -20.29 -25.06
N ARG A 256 -14.51 -20.76 -24.62
CA ARG A 256 -13.42 -21.16 -25.53
C ARG A 256 -13.30 -22.66 -25.84
N GLN A 257 -13.99 -23.61 -25.19
CA GLN A 257 -13.88 -25.04 -25.59
C GLN A 257 -15.13 -25.91 -25.32
N PRO A 258 -15.39 -26.96 -26.16
CA PRO A 258 -14.38 -27.74 -26.90
C PRO A 258 -14.59 -27.81 -28.42
N VAL A 259 -13.52 -27.56 -29.18
CA VAL A 259 -13.32 -28.21 -30.48
C VAL A 259 -12.28 -29.31 -30.28
N SER A 260 -12.62 -30.46 -30.83
CA SER A 260 -12.02 -31.78 -30.67
C SER A 260 -10.58 -31.94 -31.18
N SER A 261 -9.96 -32.97 -30.60
CA SER A 261 -8.94 -33.89 -31.12
C SER A 261 -7.48 -33.42 -31.25
N ASP A 262 -6.64 -34.20 -30.55
CA ASP A 262 -5.27 -34.58 -30.87
C ASP A 262 -4.20 -33.49 -30.85
N GLN A 263 -3.78 -33.10 -29.65
CA GLN A 263 -2.41 -32.65 -29.44
C GLN A 263 -1.88 -33.13 -28.08
N GLU A 264 -0.69 -33.73 -28.14
CA GLU A 264 0.05 -34.28 -27.02
C GLU A 264 0.28 -33.26 -25.89
N PRO A 265 0.47 -33.71 -24.64
CA PRO A 265 0.65 -32.81 -23.50
C PRO A 265 2.05 -32.17 -23.51
N GLY A 266 2.21 -31.15 -24.36
CA GLY A 266 3.30 -30.17 -24.30
C GLY A 266 2.94 -29.03 -23.35
N HIS A 267 3.95 -28.52 -22.66
CA HIS A 267 3.92 -27.43 -21.68
C HIS A 267 3.46 -26.08 -22.31
N GLU A 268 2.17 -25.92 -22.63
CA GLU A 268 1.67 -24.60 -23.07
C GLU A 268 1.39 -23.69 -21.86
N ASP A 269 2.08 -22.55 -21.85
CA ASP A 269 2.02 -21.51 -20.82
C ASP A 269 0.59 -20.97 -20.62
N ARG A 270 -0.02 -21.39 -19.52
CA ARG A 270 -1.40 -21.07 -19.13
C ARG A 270 -1.54 -19.70 -18.45
N ASN A 271 -0.81 -18.67 -18.91
CA ASN A 271 -0.85 -17.33 -18.31
C ASN A 271 -2.00 -16.45 -18.87
N VAL A 272 -2.46 -15.44 -18.12
CA VAL A 272 -3.42 -14.39 -18.57
C VAL A 272 -2.98 -13.69 -19.86
N LEU A 273 -1.66 -13.61 -20.09
CA LEU A 273 -1.07 -13.10 -21.33
C LEU A 273 -1.60 -13.85 -22.57
N SER A 274 -2.09 -15.08 -22.41
CA SER A 274 -2.66 -15.91 -23.48
C SER A 274 -4.17 -15.69 -23.70
N CYS A 275 -4.82 -14.79 -22.94
CA CYS A 275 -6.24 -14.46 -23.04
C CYS A 275 -6.45 -13.06 -23.67
N PRO A 276 -6.83 -12.97 -24.96
CA PRO A 276 -6.97 -11.70 -25.66
C PRO A 276 -7.96 -10.73 -25.00
N SER A 277 -9.10 -11.23 -24.51
CA SER A 277 -10.10 -10.40 -23.83
C SER A 277 -9.58 -9.78 -22.54
N CYS A 278 -8.73 -10.50 -21.79
CA CYS A 278 -8.11 -9.96 -20.58
C CYS A 278 -7.04 -8.92 -20.92
N ALA A 279 -6.22 -9.16 -21.96
CA ALA A 279 -5.24 -8.19 -22.44
C ALA A 279 -5.91 -6.87 -22.89
N GLU A 280 -7.02 -6.95 -23.62
CA GLU A 280 -7.78 -5.75 -24.03
C GLU A 280 -8.41 -5.01 -22.83
N LEU A 281 -8.89 -5.74 -21.81
CA LEU A 281 -9.35 -5.10 -20.58
C LEU A 281 -8.21 -4.36 -19.87
N VAL A 282 -7.02 -4.95 -19.80
CA VAL A 282 -5.82 -4.31 -19.24
C VAL A 282 -5.47 -3.05 -20.03
N LYS A 283 -5.37 -3.13 -21.36
CA LYS A 283 -5.12 -1.94 -22.20
C LYS A 283 -6.16 -0.85 -22.01
N SER A 284 -7.45 -1.22 -21.97
CA SER A 284 -8.54 -0.28 -21.74
C SER A 284 -8.39 0.42 -20.38
N LEU A 285 -8.00 -0.32 -19.34
CA LEU A 285 -7.75 0.23 -18.01
C LEU A 285 -6.55 1.17 -18.02
N LEU A 286 -5.43 0.79 -18.65
CA LEU A 286 -4.24 1.63 -18.74
C LEU A 286 -4.54 2.95 -19.46
N SER A 287 -5.38 2.92 -20.51
CA SER A 287 -5.79 4.12 -21.24
C SER A 287 -6.65 5.10 -20.42
N THR A 288 -7.20 4.66 -19.27
CA THR A 288 -7.94 5.56 -18.36
C THR A 288 -7.01 6.41 -17.49
N TYR A 289 -5.74 6.04 -17.38
CA TYR A 289 -4.77 6.79 -16.58
C TYR A 289 -4.09 7.86 -17.43
N PRO A 290 -3.91 9.09 -16.92
CA PRO A 290 -3.13 10.10 -17.58
C PRO A 290 -1.67 9.64 -17.65
N GLY A 291 -1.00 9.95 -18.78
CA GLY A 291 0.38 9.53 -18.99
C GLY A 291 1.36 10.06 -17.93
N THR A 292 1.06 11.23 -17.36
CA THR A 292 1.82 11.85 -16.27
C THR A 292 1.87 10.98 -15.02
N GLU A 293 0.85 10.13 -14.79
CA GLU A 293 0.77 9.26 -13.61
C GLU A 293 1.13 7.80 -13.91
N LEU A 294 1.09 7.39 -15.19
CA LEU A 294 1.34 6.00 -15.58
C LEU A 294 2.81 5.59 -15.36
N ILE A 295 3.74 6.45 -15.79
CA ILE A 295 5.19 6.19 -15.68
C ILE A 295 5.64 6.18 -14.19
N PRO A 296 5.26 7.17 -13.35
CA PRO A 296 5.49 7.07 -11.91
C PRO A 296 4.87 5.82 -11.29
N ALA A 297 3.67 5.40 -11.70
CA ALA A 297 3.03 4.18 -11.19
C ALA A 297 3.83 2.92 -11.54
N TYR A 298 4.35 2.82 -12.75
CA TYR A 298 5.24 1.74 -13.17
C TYR A 298 6.49 1.66 -12.28
N HIS A 299 7.19 2.77 -12.09
CA HIS A 299 8.37 2.81 -11.22
C HIS A 299 8.04 2.54 -9.75
N PHE A 300 6.90 3.05 -9.26
CA PHE A 300 6.42 2.76 -7.92
C PHE A 300 6.20 1.27 -7.72
N TYR A 301 5.57 0.58 -8.69
CA TYR A 301 5.42 -0.87 -8.64
C TYR A 301 6.75 -1.59 -8.64
N ASP A 302 7.71 -1.21 -9.48
CA ASP A 302 9.03 -1.86 -9.49
C ASP A 302 9.74 -1.72 -8.13
N LEU A 303 9.65 -0.55 -7.49
CA LEU A 303 10.16 -0.36 -6.13
C LEU A 303 9.46 -1.29 -5.13
N CYS A 304 8.14 -1.44 -5.22
CA CYS A 304 7.38 -2.36 -4.39
C CYS A 304 7.79 -3.82 -4.61
N ARG A 305 8.01 -4.23 -5.86
CA ARG A 305 8.45 -5.56 -6.26
C ARG A 305 9.86 -5.87 -5.76
N GLN A 306 10.80 -4.93 -5.94
CA GLN A 306 12.15 -5.05 -5.41
C GLN A 306 12.17 -5.11 -3.88
N HIS A 307 11.31 -4.32 -3.22
CA HIS A 307 11.12 -4.39 -1.78
C HIS A 307 10.60 -5.77 -1.35
N LEU A 308 9.54 -6.27 -1.99
CA LEU A 308 8.96 -7.58 -1.72
C LEU A 308 10.01 -8.70 -1.84
N ARG A 309 10.81 -8.69 -2.91
CA ARG A 309 11.91 -9.66 -3.10
C ARG A 309 12.99 -9.55 -2.04
N SER A 310 13.28 -8.34 -1.54
CA SER A 310 14.21 -8.16 -0.42
C SER A 310 13.67 -8.74 0.90
N LEU A 311 12.35 -8.72 1.09
CA LEU A 311 11.70 -9.30 2.27
C LEU A 311 11.62 -10.82 2.18
N SER A 312 11.42 -11.36 0.97
CA SER A 312 11.22 -12.80 0.72
C SER A 312 12.51 -13.61 0.62
N ARG A 313 13.68 -12.95 0.58
CA ARG A 313 15.01 -13.59 0.56
C ARG A 313 15.66 -13.59 1.94
N ALA A 314 16.38 -14.67 2.25
CA ALA A 314 17.21 -14.72 3.44
C ALA A 314 18.36 -13.71 3.33
N PRO A 315 18.84 -13.12 4.45
CA PRO A 315 19.96 -12.20 4.41
C PRO A 315 21.20 -12.83 3.76
N THR A 316 21.74 -12.16 2.73
CA THR A 316 22.81 -12.68 1.86
C THR A 316 24.16 -12.83 2.57
N TYR A 317 24.38 -12.11 3.66
CA TYR A 317 25.63 -12.17 4.44
C TYR A 317 25.73 -13.42 5.33
N ALA A 318 24.64 -14.18 5.53
CA ALA A 318 24.63 -15.31 6.44
C ALA A 318 25.03 -16.63 5.75
N GLY A 319 26.01 -17.31 6.33
CA GLY A 319 26.44 -18.64 5.87
C GLY A 319 25.37 -19.72 6.06
N THR A 320 25.52 -20.88 5.43
CA THR A 320 24.54 -21.99 5.49
C THR A 320 24.27 -22.49 6.92
N ILE A 321 25.31 -22.54 7.76
CA ILE A 321 25.20 -22.95 9.17
C ILE A 321 24.46 -21.90 10.00
N GLU A 322 24.81 -20.62 9.81
CA GLU A 322 24.17 -19.49 10.48
C GLU A 322 22.68 -19.38 10.09
N ARG A 323 22.36 -19.62 8.82
CA ARG A 323 20.97 -19.73 8.33
C ARG A 323 20.21 -20.85 9.03
N ARG A 324 20.82 -22.02 9.21
CA ARG A 324 20.18 -23.16 9.89
C ARG A 324 19.96 -22.89 11.38
N LEU A 325 20.94 -22.29 12.06
CA LEU A 325 20.84 -21.97 13.50
C LEU A 325 19.83 -20.86 13.80
N ARG A 326 19.67 -19.88 12.90
CA ARG A 326 18.67 -18.80 13.03
C ARG A 326 17.29 -19.14 12.47
N GLY A 327 17.08 -20.37 12.01
CA GLY A 327 15.80 -20.82 11.45
C GLY A 327 15.48 -20.24 10.07
N TRP A 328 16.46 -19.68 9.35
CA TRP A 328 16.37 -19.19 7.97
C TRP A 328 16.57 -20.31 6.93
N SER A 329 16.18 -21.54 7.29
CA SER A 329 16.23 -22.72 6.41
C SER A 329 14.98 -22.90 5.56
N ARG A 330 13.92 -22.10 5.78
CA ARG A 330 12.70 -22.16 4.97
C ARG A 330 13.00 -21.71 3.53
N LYS A 331 12.51 -22.51 2.57
CA LYS A 331 12.54 -22.18 1.14
C LYS A 331 11.87 -20.82 0.93
N SER A 332 12.50 -19.95 0.16
CA SER A 332 11.89 -18.68 -0.22
C SER A 332 10.64 -18.94 -1.07
N PRO A 333 9.61 -18.08 -0.98
CA PRO A 333 8.46 -18.12 -1.88
C PRO A 333 8.92 -18.11 -3.34
N THR A 334 8.21 -18.87 -4.18
CA THR A 334 8.42 -18.82 -5.63
C THR A 334 7.90 -17.50 -6.21
N ASP A 335 8.29 -17.14 -7.44
CA ASP A 335 7.76 -15.93 -8.06
C ASP A 335 6.26 -16.02 -8.31
N THR A 336 5.72 -17.22 -8.59
CA THR A 336 4.27 -17.49 -8.61
C THR A 336 3.61 -17.23 -7.25
N ASP A 337 4.23 -17.66 -6.15
CA ASP A 337 3.71 -17.40 -4.80
C ASP A 337 3.63 -15.89 -4.51
N LEU A 338 4.66 -15.14 -4.92
CA LEU A 338 4.70 -13.70 -4.74
C LEU A 338 3.73 -12.97 -5.67
N ALA A 339 3.54 -13.44 -6.90
CA ALA A 339 2.55 -12.91 -7.83
C ALA A 339 1.13 -13.09 -7.29
N GLN A 340 0.79 -14.28 -6.79
CA GLN A 340 -0.49 -14.53 -6.13
C GLN A 340 -0.70 -13.59 -4.93
N TYR A 341 0.33 -13.41 -4.11
CA TYR A 341 0.29 -12.51 -2.96
C TYR A 341 0.05 -11.04 -3.37
N VAL A 342 0.72 -10.57 -4.42
CA VAL A 342 0.56 -9.21 -4.96
C VAL A 342 -0.82 -9.02 -5.58
N ILE A 343 -1.24 -9.91 -6.47
CA ILE A 343 -2.48 -9.75 -7.26
C ILE A 343 -3.72 -9.91 -6.38
N PHE A 344 -3.79 -10.97 -5.57
CA PHE A 344 -4.94 -11.17 -4.70
C PHE A 344 -4.86 -10.33 -3.43
N GLY A 345 -3.67 -10.15 -2.84
CA GLY A 345 -3.53 -9.40 -1.59
C GLY A 345 -3.48 -7.88 -1.76
N GLY A 346 -2.96 -7.38 -2.88
CA GLY A 346 -2.80 -5.97 -3.18
C GLY A 346 -1.89 -5.22 -2.20
N ILE A 347 -1.97 -3.89 -2.25
CA ILE A 347 -1.28 -2.98 -1.31
C ILE A 347 -1.55 -3.30 0.18
N PRO A 348 -2.76 -3.71 0.62
CA PRO A 348 -3.01 -4.01 2.03
C PRO A 348 -2.14 -5.15 2.58
N GLU A 349 -2.03 -6.26 1.85
CA GLU A 349 -1.21 -7.40 2.28
C GLU A 349 0.28 -7.12 2.08
N LEU A 350 0.68 -6.37 1.04
CA LEU A 350 2.07 -5.90 0.87
C LEU A 350 2.54 -5.02 2.04
N SER A 351 1.71 -4.07 2.45
CA SER A 351 2.00 -3.20 3.60
C SER A 351 2.13 -4.00 4.89
N LYS A 352 1.21 -4.97 5.10
CA LYS A 352 1.24 -5.85 6.28
C LYS A 352 2.51 -6.70 6.35
N LEU A 353 2.96 -7.25 5.22
CA LEU A 353 4.23 -7.99 5.15
C LEU A 353 5.42 -7.09 5.50
N SER A 354 5.44 -5.88 4.94
CA SER A 354 6.52 -4.91 5.11
C SER A 354 6.61 -4.36 6.53
N MET A 355 5.47 -4.16 7.19
CA MET A 355 5.38 -3.69 8.58
C MET A 355 5.56 -4.80 9.62
N LEU A 356 5.62 -6.07 9.20
CA LEU A 356 5.76 -7.20 10.12
C LEU A 356 7.11 -7.13 10.83
N LYS A 357 7.07 -6.82 12.12
CA LYS A 357 8.22 -6.99 13.02
C LYS A 357 8.42 -8.48 13.29
N GLY A 358 9.37 -9.11 12.60
CA GLY A 358 9.57 -10.54 12.72
C GLY A 358 10.80 -11.05 12.00
N SER A 359 11.06 -12.35 12.15
CA SER A 359 12.13 -13.03 11.43
C SER A 359 11.74 -13.27 9.97
N TYR A 360 12.73 -13.56 9.13
CA TYR A 360 12.53 -14.05 7.76
C TYR A 360 11.46 -15.16 7.71
N SER A 361 11.52 -16.12 8.63
CA SER A 361 10.62 -17.28 8.66
C SER A 361 9.16 -16.89 8.91
N SER A 362 8.90 -15.86 9.72
CA SER A 362 7.56 -15.31 9.94
C SER A 362 7.00 -14.64 8.68
N ARG A 363 7.85 -13.96 7.90
CA ARG A 363 7.44 -13.35 6.61
C ARG A 363 7.07 -14.42 5.58
N ILE A 364 7.86 -15.49 5.49
CA ILE A 364 7.57 -16.61 4.58
C ILE A 364 6.28 -17.33 5.00
N GLU A 365 6.05 -17.51 6.31
CA GLU A 365 4.82 -18.09 6.83
C GLU A 365 3.59 -17.26 6.48
N LEU A 366 3.71 -15.93 6.55
CA LEU A 366 2.61 -15.03 6.25
C LEU A 366 2.23 -15.11 4.77
N VAL A 367 3.21 -15.17 3.86
CA VAL A 367 2.97 -15.36 2.42
C VAL A 367 2.36 -16.74 2.17
N GLY A 368 2.93 -17.80 2.74
CA GLY A 368 2.41 -19.17 2.59
C GLY A 368 0.98 -19.31 3.10
N ALA A 369 0.69 -18.82 4.30
CA ALA A 369 -0.65 -18.86 4.89
C ALA A 369 -1.67 -18.06 4.08
N PHE A 370 -1.25 -16.96 3.45
CA PHE A 370 -2.12 -16.23 2.52
C PHE A 370 -2.39 -17.06 1.26
N ASN A 371 -1.36 -17.60 0.62
CA ASN A 371 -1.52 -18.40 -0.60
C ASN A 371 -2.33 -19.69 -0.37
N ASP A 372 -2.17 -20.33 0.79
CA ASP A 372 -3.00 -21.47 1.21
C ASP A 372 -4.48 -21.06 1.32
N LYS A 373 -4.75 -19.87 1.85
CA LYS A 373 -6.11 -19.31 1.93
C LYS A 373 -6.68 -19.04 0.54
N VAL A 374 -5.90 -18.49 -0.39
CA VAL A 374 -6.36 -18.25 -1.78
C VAL A 374 -6.60 -19.59 -2.51
N SER A 375 -5.67 -20.53 -2.37
CA SER A 375 -5.71 -21.84 -3.04
C SER A 375 -6.82 -22.76 -2.54
N SER A 376 -7.20 -22.63 -1.27
CA SER A 376 -8.31 -23.40 -0.68
C SER A 376 -9.70 -22.83 -0.96
N ALA A 377 -9.80 -21.55 -1.35
CA ALA A 377 -11.09 -20.89 -1.56
C ALA A 377 -12.00 -21.55 -2.62
N PRO A 378 -11.49 -22.04 -3.78
CA PRO A 378 -12.31 -22.78 -4.74
C PRO A 378 -12.92 -24.07 -4.17
N THR A 379 -12.24 -24.72 -3.22
CA THR A 379 -12.68 -25.97 -2.59
C THR A 379 -13.76 -25.72 -1.54
N THR A 380 -13.63 -24.65 -0.75
CA THR A 380 -14.63 -24.28 0.27
C THR A 380 -15.99 -23.94 -0.35
N LYS A 381 -16.03 -23.28 -1.51
CA LYS A 381 -17.29 -22.98 -2.24
C LYS A 381 -18.14 -24.22 -2.51
N ARG A 382 -17.52 -25.35 -2.86
CA ARG A 382 -18.28 -26.58 -3.20
C ARG A 382 -18.98 -27.18 -1.97
N VAL A 383 -18.44 -26.95 -0.77
CA VAL A 383 -18.99 -27.49 0.49
C VAL A 383 -20.13 -26.63 1.03
N THR A 384 -20.05 -25.30 0.89
CA THR A 384 -21.09 -24.37 1.34
C THR A 384 -22.34 -24.36 0.47
N VAL A 385 -22.22 -24.55 -0.86
CA VAL A 385 -23.40 -24.69 -1.74
C VAL A 385 -24.22 -25.94 -1.40
N ALA A 386 -23.60 -27.00 -0.89
CA ALA A 386 -24.31 -28.21 -0.43
C ALA A 386 -25.02 -28.03 0.92
N THR A 387 -24.64 -27.04 1.73
CA THR A 387 -25.19 -26.81 3.09
C THR A 387 -26.13 -25.61 3.18
N SER A 388 -26.10 -24.69 2.21
CA SER A 388 -26.89 -23.45 2.22
C SER A 388 -28.34 -23.60 1.75
N ALA A 389 -28.81 -24.80 1.42
CA ALA A 389 -30.20 -25.05 1.01
C ALA A 389 -31.22 -25.02 2.16
N TYR A 390 -30.80 -24.81 3.43
CA TYR A 390 -31.65 -25.00 4.60
C TYR A 390 -31.75 -23.83 5.59
N SER A 391 -31.26 -22.63 5.29
CA SER A 391 -31.36 -21.53 6.27
C SER A 391 -31.58 -20.17 5.62
N SER A 392 -32.84 -19.81 5.44
CA SER A 392 -33.26 -18.43 5.21
C SER A 392 -34.53 -18.18 6.01
N LEU A 393 -34.39 -17.47 7.14
CA LEU A 393 -35.44 -16.62 7.76
C LEU A 393 -34.90 -16.10 9.11
N ALA A 394 -34.36 -14.87 9.11
CA ALA A 394 -34.34 -13.99 10.28
C ALA A 394 -33.84 -12.60 9.87
N GLU A 395 -34.77 -11.68 9.60
CA GLU A 395 -34.51 -10.24 9.61
C GLU A 395 -34.46 -9.76 11.06
N SER A 396 -33.44 -8.98 11.42
CA SER A 396 -33.57 -8.04 12.54
C SER A 396 -32.65 -6.83 12.37
N SER A 397 -33.25 -5.66 12.53
CA SER A 397 -32.69 -4.32 12.39
C SER A 397 -31.81 -3.93 13.59
N ALA A 398 -30.68 -4.62 13.74
CA ALA A 398 -29.53 -4.13 14.50
C ALA A 398 -28.37 -3.93 13.51
N VAL A 399 -27.40 -3.07 13.85
CA VAL A 399 -26.11 -3.04 13.14
C VAL A 399 -25.46 -4.41 13.34
N SER A 400 -25.79 -5.32 12.43
CA SER A 400 -25.34 -6.69 12.41
C SER A 400 -23.84 -6.68 12.10
N PRO A 401 -23.06 -7.66 12.59
CA PRO A 401 -21.74 -7.97 12.04
C PRO A 401 -21.71 -8.02 10.51
N ALA A 402 -22.87 -8.30 9.88
CA ALA A 402 -23.07 -8.21 8.44
C ALA A 402 -22.86 -6.81 7.86
N SER A 403 -23.26 -5.72 8.54
CA SER A 403 -23.04 -4.35 8.01
C SER A 403 -21.57 -3.94 8.07
N PHE A 404 -20.82 -4.39 9.09
CA PHE A 404 -19.37 -4.21 9.14
C PHE A 404 -18.66 -5.10 8.12
N TYR A 405 -19.17 -6.31 7.90
CA TYR A 405 -18.68 -7.20 6.85
C TYR A 405 -18.93 -6.61 5.46
N GLU A 406 -20.09 -6.01 5.20
CA GLU A 406 -20.46 -5.35 3.95
C GLU A 406 -19.62 -4.06 3.70
N LEU A 407 -19.38 -3.29 4.76
CA LEU A 407 -18.44 -2.15 4.74
C LEU A 407 -17.00 -2.56 4.39
N THR A 408 -16.59 -3.75 4.85
CA THR A 408 -15.22 -4.23 4.64
C THR A 408 -15.08 -5.18 3.47
N SER A 409 -16.17 -5.74 2.94
CA SER A 409 -16.18 -6.74 1.86
C SER A 409 -15.72 -6.14 0.55
N ALA A 410 -16.17 -4.92 0.22
CA ALA A 410 -15.69 -4.16 -0.94
C ALA A 410 -14.19 -3.82 -0.88
N LEU A 411 -13.59 -3.94 0.31
CA LEU A 411 -12.19 -3.61 0.58
C LEU A 411 -11.35 -4.85 0.94
N GLN A 412 -11.98 -6.02 1.06
CA GLN A 412 -11.28 -7.28 1.21
C GLN A 412 -11.19 -7.92 -0.17
N PRO A 413 -10.07 -8.60 -0.48
CA PRO A 413 -9.99 -9.31 -1.73
C PRO A 413 -11.16 -10.30 -1.83
N PRO A 414 -11.81 -10.46 -2.99
CA PRO A 414 -12.92 -11.39 -3.18
C PRO A 414 -12.41 -12.83 -3.24
N LEU A 415 -11.65 -13.25 -2.20
CA LEU A 415 -11.05 -14.58 -2.08
C LEU A 415 -12.13 -15.65 -2.14
N ALA A 416 -13.29 -15.37 -1.53
CA ALA A 416 -14.46 -16.24 -1.59
C ALA A 416 -14.98 -16.46 -3.00
N SER A 417 -14.59 -15.64 -3.99
CA SER A 417 -14.98 -15.74 -5.40
C SER A 417 -13.89 -16.34 -6.29
N VAL A 418 -12.68 -16.58 -5.77
CA VAL A 418 -11.57 -17.18 -6.54
C VAL A 418 -11.95 -18.57 -7.06
N SER A 419 -11.56 -18.86 -8.29
CA SER A 419 -11.75 -20.13 -8.97
C SER A 419 -10.39 -20.77 -9.31
N TYR A 420 -10.39 -22.05 -9.67
CA TYR A 420 -9.17 -22.70 -10.20
C TYR A 420 -8.67 -22.02 -11.48
N ASP A 421 -9.59 -21.47 -12.28
CA ASP A 421 -9.24 -20.73 -13.50
C ASP A 421 -8.53 -19.43 -13.15
N SER A 422 -9.04 -18.67 -12.17
CA SER A 422 -8.40 -17.44 -11.67
C SER A 422 -6.98 -17.70 -11.14
N LEU A 423 -6.76 -18.84 -10.48
CA LEU A 423 -5.44 -19.22 -9.95
C LEU A 423 -4.46 -19.61 -11.05
N ALA A 424 -4.90 -20.40 -12.03
CA ALA A 424 -4.06 -20.82 -13.15
C ALA A 424 -3.63 -19.64 -14.03
N ALA A 425 -4.45 -18.60 -14.06
CA ALA A 425 -4.31 -17.41 -14.89
C ALA A 425 -3.28 -16.40 -14.31
N VAL A 426 -2.84 -16.54 -13.07
CA VAL A 426 -1.87 -15.63 -12.45
C VAL A 426 -0.55 -15.60 -13.23
N PRO A 427 -0.10 -14.44 -13.75
CA PRO A 427 1.17 -14.34 -14.45
C PRO A 427 2.35 -14.48 -13.48
N ASP A 428 3.53 -14.69 -14.04
CA ASP A 428 4.77 -14.61 -13.27
C ASP A 428 5.02 -13.17 -12.77
N LEU A 429 5.67 -13.03 -11.61
CA LEU A 429 5.87 -11.72 -10.98
C LEU A 429 6.75 -10.79 -11.82
N GLU A 430 7.74 -11.32 -12.57
CA GLU A 430 8.57 -10.50 -13.45
C GLU A 430 7.72 -9.85 -14.55
N HIS A 431 6.87 -10.67 -15.18
CA HIS A 431 6.12 -10.33 -16.38
C HIS A 431 4.73 -9.73 -16.10
N PHE A 432 4.38 -9.48 -14.85
CA PHE A 432 3.06 -8.94 -14.51
C PHE A 432 2.89 -7.47 -14.93
N ILE A 433 3.88 -6.62 -14.67
CA ILE A 433 3.85 -5.18 -15.01
C ILE A 433 5.14 -4.75 -15.69
N ILE A 434 6.31 -5.18 -15.20
CA ILE A 434 7.60 -4.67 -15.65
C ILE A 434 7.90 -5.06 -17.10
N ASP A 435 7.68 -6.33 -17.43
CA ASP A 435 7.87 -6.90 -18.76
C ASP A 435 6.55 -7.33 -19.41
N SER A 436 5.44 -6.68 -19.04
CA SER A 436 4.13 -6.90 -19.68
C SER A 436 4.05 -6.07 -20.95
N ASP A 437 3.68 -6.72 -22.06
CA ASP A 437 3.52 -6.07 -23.36
C ASP A 437 2.54 -4.89 -23.28
N GLU A 438 1.46 -5.01 -22.50
CA GLU A 438 0.45 -3.96 -22.34
C GLU A 438 1.02 -2.71 -21.66
N TRP A 439 1.73 -2.87 -20.54
CA TRP A 439 2.34 -1.76 -19.82
C TRP A 439 3.45 -1.11 -20.64
N VAL A 440 4.33 -1.94 -21.20
CA VAL A 440 5.49 -1.48 -21.97
C VAL A 440 5.04 -0.71 -23.21
N THR A 441 4.09 -1.26 -23.99
CA THR A 441 3.56 -0.59 -25.19
C THR A 441 2.89 0.73 -24.82
N THR A 442 2.02 0.74 -23.81
CA THR A 442 1.31 1.97 -23.39
C THR A 442 2.28 3.03 -22.91
N MET A 443 3.34 2.66 -22.18
CA MET A 443 4.36 3.62 -21.77
C MET A 443 5.15 4.16 -22.97
N PHE A 444 5.57 3.32 -23.91
CA PHE A 444 6.32 3.79 -25.09
C PHE A 444 5.49 4.69 -26.00
N GLU A 445 4.17 4.53 -26.06
CA GLU A 445 3.27 5.46 -26.77
C GLU A 445 3.24 6.87 -26.15
N LEU A 446 3.54 6.98 -24.85
CA LEU A 446 3.54 8.25 -24.11
C LEU A 446 4.88 8.98 -24.15
N VAL A 447 5.94 8.29 -24.57
CA VAL A 447 7.32 8.76 -24.46
C VAL A 447 7.82 9.18 -25.85
N LYS A 448 8.54 10.31 -25.95
CA LYS A 448 9.09 10.74 -27.24
C LYS A 448 10.16 9.75 -27.71
N PRO A 449 10.40 9.60 -29.03
CA PRO A 449 11.39 8.63 -29.55
C PRO A 449 12.82 8.79 -28.99
N GLU A 450 13.17 10.01 -28.55
CA GLU A 450 14.45 10.36 -27.94
C GLU A 450 14.57 10.07 -26.42
N ASP A 451 13.44 9.85 -25.74
CA ASP A 451 13.38 9.66 -24.30
C ASP A 451 13.59 8.17 -23.93
N GLN A 452 14.28 7.91 -22.81
CA GLN A 452 14.59 6.54 -22.36
C GLN A 452 13.99 6.27 -20.99
N ILE A 453 13.09 5.29 -20.88
CA ILE A 453 12.56 4.89 -19.57
C ILE A 453 13.71 4.36 -18.69
N VAL A 454 14.06 5.12 -17.65
CA VAL A 454 15.16 4.79 -16.73
C VAL A 454 14.77 3.65 -15.78
N SER A 455 15.75 3.06 -15.09
CA SER A 455 15.45 2.13 -14.00
C SER A 455 14.68 2.82 -12.87
N ALA A 456 13.95 2.07 -12.03
CA ALA A 456 13.23 2.66 -10.90
C ALA A 456 14.11 3.48 -9.95
N PHE A 457 15.38 3.08 -9.75
CA PHE A 457 16.33 3.88 -8.98
C PHE A 457 16.89 5.07 -9.76
N GLY A 458 16.98 4.98 -11.08
CA GLY A 458 17.24 6.14 -11.94
C GLY A 458 16.12 7.18 -11.84
N PHE A 459 14.86 6.74 -11.84
CA PHE A 459 13.70 7.61 -11.62
C PHE A 459 13.75 8.30 -10.24
N VAL A 460 14.08 7.54 -9.18
CA VAL A 460 14.32 8.10 -7.85
C VAL A 460 15.44 9.12 -7.88
N GLN A 461 16.58 8.83 -8.52
CA GLN A 461 17.69 9.77 -8.66
C GLN A 461 17.26 11.05 -9.39
N ASN A 462 16.47 10.95 -10.45
CA ASN A 462 15.95 12.10 -11.19
C ASN A 462 15.06 13.00 -10.30
N ILE A 463 14.17 12.40 -9.50
CA ILE A 463 13.35 13.15 -8.52
C ILE A 463 14.21 13.87 -7.48
N LEU A 464 15.27 13.20 -7.00
CA LEU A 464 16.16 13.73 -5.98
C LEU A 464 17.12 14.80 -6.52
N ALA A 465 17.58 14.65 -7.76
CA ALA A 465 18.46 15.59 -8.45
C ALA A 465 17.78 16.94 -8.68
N GLY A 466 16.44 16.95 -8.81
CA GLY A 466 15.66 18.17 -8.92
C GLY A 466 16.17 19.06 -10.04
N LYS A 467 16.12 18.59 -11.30
CA LYS A 467 16.27 19.51 -12.43
C LYS A 467 15.26 20.64 -12.26
N LYS A 468 15.76 21.88 -12.22
CA LYS A 468 14.91 23.08 -12.23
C LYS A 468 14.15 23.09 -13.56
N GLU A 469 12.84 23.22 -13.46
CA GLU A 469 11.99 23.67 -14.56
C GLU A 469 12.65 24.92 -15.19
N PRO A 470 12.76 25.01 -16.52
CA PRO A 470 13.38 26.17 -17.16
C PRO A 470 12.64 27.44 -16.71
N ASP A 471 13.38 28.48 -16.32
CA ASP A 471 12.78 29.76 -15.93
C ASP A 471 11.82 30.24 -17.03
N PRO A 472 10.58 30.68 -16.68
CA PRO A 472 9.67 31.22 -17.68
C PRO A 472 10.34 32.42 -18.36
N PRO A 473 10.15 32.59 -19.69
CA PRO A 473 10.84 33.64 -20.44
C PRO A 473 10.59 34.99 -19.76
N SER A 474 11.68 35.59 -19.30
CA SER A 474 11.65 36.88 -18.60
C SER A 474 10.90 37.89 -19.47
N ARG A 475 9.80 38.44 -18.93
CA ARG A 475 9.10 39.59 -19.52
C ARG A 475 10.05 40.78 -19.60
N ARG A 476 10.77 40.91 -20.71
CA ARG A 476 11.32 42.16 -21.27
C ARG A 476 11.95 41.86 -22.64
N ALA A 477 11.13 41.91 -23.68
CA ALA A 477 11.38 42.59 -24.96
C ALA A 477 10.32 42.17 -25.99
N ASP A 478 9.46 43.14 -26.29
CA ASP A 478 8.64 43.37 -27.48
C ASP A 478 8.40 42.30 -28.55
N ASP A 479 7.11 42.18 -28.88
CA ASP A 479 6.51 41.98 -30.20
C ASP A 479 7.11 40.91 -31.12
N ARG A 480 6.50 39.73 -31.07
CA ARG A 480 5.97 39.06 -32.27
C ARG A 480 4.94 38.00 -31.88
N ARG A 481 3.79 38.08 -32.54
CA ARG A 481 2.72 37.07 -32.48
C ARG A 481 3.28 35.77 -33.07
N ASP A 482 3.35 34.73 -32.25
CA ASP A 482 3.21 33.36 -32.72
C ASP A 482 2.47 32.56 -31.65
N ASN A 483 1.30 32.05 -32.03
CA ASN A 483 0.54 31.07 -31.27
C ASN A 483 1.29 29.74 -31.31
N GLN A 484 2.15 29.49 -30.32
CA GLN A 484 2.53 28.13 -29.95
C GLN A 484 2.15 27.92 -28.49
N ARG A 485 1.16 27.04 -28.28
CA ARG A 485 0.93 26.39 -27.00
C ARG A 485 2.23 25.69 -26.62
N ILE A 486 2.89 26.17 -25.58
CA ILE A 486 4.05 25.52 -24.99
C ILE A 486 3.52 24.34 -24.17
N GLU A 487 3.56 23.16 -24.78
CA GLU A 487 3.46 21.85 -24.13
C GLU A 487 4.90 21.42 -23.75
N ASP A 488 5.43 21.95 -22.65
CA ASP A 488 6.71 21.57 -22.03
C ASP A 488 6.57 21.87 -20.53
N GLY A 489 6.79 20.96 -19.57
CA GLY A 489 7.12 19.55 -19.65
C GLY A 489 6.87 18.88 -18.29
N ASP A 490 5.91 17.96 -18.25
CA ASP A 490 5.68 17.06 -17.10
C ASP A 490 6.46 15.74 -17.24
N PHE A 491 7.18 15.55 -18.36
CA PHE A 491 7.86 14.29 -18.72
C PHE A 491 9.40 14.33 -18.65
N ASP A 492 10.02 15.40 -18.13
CA ASP A 492 11.49 15.57 -18.04
C ASP A 492 12.17 14.59 -17.03
N PHE A 493 11.41 13.64 -16.46
CA PHE A 493 11.89 12.58 -15.57
C PHE A 493 12.37 11.33 -16.31
N LEU A 494 12.18 11.28 -17.62
CA LEU A 494 12.60 10.19 -18.50
C LEU A 494 14.03 10.36 -19.01
N ALA A 495 14.63 11.54 -18.91
CA ALA A 495 16.02 11.70 -19.32
C ALA A 495 16.95 11.10 -18.24
N PRO A 496 17.95 10.28 -18.60
CA PRO A 496 19.03 9.92 -17.69
C PRO A 496 19.74 11.20 -17.20
N VAL A 497 19.87 11.37 -15.88
CA VAL A 497 20.73 12.44 -15.36
C VAL A 497 22.18 12.08 -15.71
N LYS A 498 22.78 12.87 -16.60
CA LYS A 498 24.23 12.84 -16.84
C LYS A 498 24.90 13.44 -15.60
N ASP A 499 25.88 12.72 -15.06
CA ASP A 499 26.74 13.13 -13.95
C ASP A 499 26.07 13.21 -12.57
N PHE A 500 25.50 12.08 -12.11
CA PHE A 500 25.11 11.84 -10.70
C PHE A 500 25.92 10.73 -10.05
#